data_AF-A0A969AMC1-F1
#
_entry.id   AF-A0A969AMC1-F1
#
_cell.length_a   1.000
_cell.length_b   1.000
_cell.length_c   1.000
_cell.angle_alpha   90.00
_cell.angle_beta   90.00
_cell.angle_gamma   90.00
#
_symmetry.space_group_name_H-M   'P 1'
#
loop_
_entity.id
_entity.type
_entity.pdbx_description
1 polymer ?
#
loop_
_entity_poly.entity_id
_entity_poly.type
_entity_poly.pdbx_seq_one_letter_code
_entity_poly.pdbx_strand_id
1 'polypeptide(L)'
;MSKLILEYLGRQPKGMVLALSGVLWLIVSTIDFLVRIDMGLSIFYLLPVMIAAWFIGPRVGLAMACLCTLAWFHADGVAKDYPLAFLPYWNAAVRFGFFAIVTSLLATLNEAYQREQQLARLDGLTGINNYRFFLELLQAELDRARRYQYPLTLAYLDLDGFKGINDQWGHSAGDQLLQAVAQISRHRCDRTTRSVA
;
A
#
# COMPACT_ATOMS: atom_id res chain seq x y z
N MET A 1 -12.03 -9.30 0.44
CA MET A 1 -11.96 -8.57 1.73
C MET A 1 -10.58 -7.97 2.00
N SER A 2 -9.48 -8.69 1.75
CA SER A 2 -8.10 -8.19 1.98
C SER A 2 -7.71 -6.96 1.14
N LYS A 3 -8.05 -6.90 -0.16
CA LYS A 3 -7.73 -5.73 -1.02
C LYS A 3 -8.41 -4.43 -0.56
N LEU A 4 -9.70 -4.50 -0.21
CA LEU A 4 -10.48 -3.35 0.27
C LEU A 4 -9.89 -2.67 1.51
N ILE A 5 -9.37 -3.46 2.46
CA ILE A 5 -8.79 -2.94 3.70
C ILE A 5 -7.44 -2.25 3.41
N LEU A 6 -6.58 -2.88 2.61
CA LEU A 6 -5.29 -2.31 2.20
C LEU A 6 -5.47 -1.01 1.42
N GLU A 7 -6.46 -0.98 0.53
CA GLU A 7 -6.75 0.18 -0.32
C GLU A 7 -7.39 1.32 0.48
N TYR A 8 -8.28 0.99 1.43
CA TYR A 8 -8.85 1.97 2.36
C TYR A 8 -7.77 2.58 3.26
N LEU A 9 -6.94 1.77 3.92
CA LEU A 9 -5.84 2.25 4.78
C LEU A 9 -4.79 3.03 4.00
N GLY A 10 -4.53 2.67 2.73
CA GLY A 10 -3.61 3.40 1.86
C GLY A 10 -4.07 4.81 1.50
N ARG A 11 -5.39 5.07 1.52
CA ARG A 11 -5.97 6.40 1.27
C ARG A 11 -6.03 7.30 2.52
N GLN A 12 -5.73 6.76 3.69
CA GLN A 12 -5.82 7.49 4.95
C GLN A 12 -4.57 8.35 5.21
N PRO A 13 -4.70 9.47 5.95
CA PRO A 13 -3.55 10.30 6.29
C PRO A 13 -2.57 9.53 7.17
N LYS A 14 -1.27 9.72 6.92
CA LYS A 14 -0.18 9.04 7.64
C LYS A 14 -0.28 9.17 9.16
N GLY A 15 -0.80 10.30 9.66
CA GLY A 15 -1.04 10.54 11.08
C GLY A 15 -2.07 9.58 11.70
N MET A 16 -3.15 9.26 10.97
CA MET A 16 -4.17 8.33 11.45
C MET A 16 -3.65 6.90 11.51
N VAL A 17 -2.86 6.48 10.51
CA VAL A 17 -2.23 5.15 10.51
C VAL A 17 -1.19 5.02 11.62
N LEU A 18 -0.46 6.09 11.92
CA LEU A 18 0.46 6.13 13.06
C LEU A 18 -0.30 6.02 14.38
N ALA A 19 -1.42 6.75 14.54
CA ALA A 19 -2.28 6.67 15.71
C ALA A 19 -2.83 5.25 15.90
N LEU A 20 -3.32 4.61 14.83
CA LEU A 20 -3.78 3.22 14.87
C LEU A 20 -2.67 2.26 15.31
N SER A 21 -1.47 2.41 14.76
CA SER A 21 -0.31 1.58 15.14
C SER A 21 0.06 1.78 16.61
N GLY A 22 0.00 3.02 17.09
CA GLY A 22 0.22 3.36 18.50
C GLY A 22 -0.83 2.78 19.43
N VAL A 23 -2.11 2.87 19.07
CA VAL A 23 -3.22 2.26 19.84
C VAL A 23 -3.07 0.75 19.91
N LEU A 24 -2.73 0.10 18.79
CA LEU A 24 -2.54 -1.34 18.76
C LEU A 24 -1.35 -1.78 19.64
N TRP A 25 -0.24 -1.02 19.61
CA TRP A 25 0.88 -1.25 20.51
C TRP A 25 0.49 -1.08 21.98
N LEU A 26 -0.28 -0.05 22.32
CA LEU A 26 -0.74 0.17 23.69
C LEU A 26 -1.60 -1.00 24.17
N ILE A 27 -2.53 -1.48 23.34
CA ILE A 27 -3.40 -2.62 23.65
C ILE A 27 -2.56 -3.87 23.90
N VAL A 28 -1.66 -4.21 22.97
CA VAL A 28 -0.80 -5.39 23.09
C VAL A 28 0.07 -5.30 24.34
N SER A 29 0.70 -4.14 24.59
CA SER A 29 1.54 -3.92 25.77
C SER A 29 0.76 -4.01 27.08
N THR A 30 -0.47 -3.50 27.12
CA THR A 30 -1.32 -3.55 28.31
C THR A 30 -1.76 -4.99 28.60
N ILE A 31 -2.15 -5.73 27.56
CA ILE A 31 -2.51 -7.15 27.68
C ILE A 31 -1.31 -7.95 28.17
N ASP A 32 -0.14 -7.77 27.57
CA ASP A 32 1.10 -8.48 27.95
C ASP A 32 1.45 -8.26 29.43
N PHE A 33 1.35 -7.00 29.89
CA PHE A 33 1.61 -6.63 31.28
C PHE A 33 0.60 -7.20 32.27
N LEU A 34 -0.70 -7.16 31.95
CA LEU A 34 -1.78 -7.62 32.83
C LEU A 34 -1.85 -9.14 32.91
N VAL A 35 -1.69 -9.80 31.77
CA VAL A 35 -1.96 -11.21 31.63
C VAL A 35 -0.80 -12.03 32.20
N ARG A 36 0.46 -11.56 32.15
CA ARG A 36 1.66 -12.24 32.68
C ARG A 36 1.76 -13.74 32.30
N ILE A 37 1.04 -14.19 31.27
CA ILE A 37 1.07 -15.59 30.84
C ILE A 37 2.36 -15.80 30.03
N ASP A 38 3.07 -16.90 30.30
CA ASP A 38 4.27 -17.34 29.58
C ASP A 38 4.08 -17.62 28.07
N MET A 39 2.87 -17.46 27.54
CA MET A 39 2.50 -17.75 26.16
C MET A 39 2.96 -16.63 25.23
N GLY A 40 3.45 -17.02 24.04
CA GLY A 40 4.11 -16.17 23.04
C GLY A 40 3.28 -15.06 22.41
N LEU A 41 2.84 -14.06 23.18
CA LEU A 41 2.24 -12.83 22.69
C LEU A 41 3.20 -11.97 21.85
N SER A 42 4.48 -12.36 21.80
CA SER A 42 5.52 -11.73 20.99
C SER A 42 5.11 -11.54 19.52
N ILE A 43 4.30 -12.46 18.98
CA ILE A 43 3.84 -12.39 17.60
C ILE A 43 2.86 -11.22 17.36
N PHE A 44 2.09 -10.81 18.35
CA PHE A 44 1.12 -9.70 18.19
C PHE A 44 1.79 -8.33 18.11
N TYR A 45 3.00 -8.19 18.65
CA TYR A 45 3.82 -6.99 18.47
C TYR A 45 4.26 -6.77 17.02
N LEU A 46 4.17 -7.77 16.14
CA LEU A 46 4.40 -7.58 14.72
C LEU A 46 3.31 -6.71 14.07
N LEU A 47 2.05 -6.79 14.52
CA LEU A 47 0.95 -6.09 13.87
C LEU A 47 1.17 -4.57 13.79
N PRO A 48 1.47 -3.85 14.90
CA PRO A 48 1.74 -2.42 14.81
C PRO A 48 2.99 -2.08 13.99
N VAL A 49 4.03 -2.93 14.05
CA VAL A 49 5.25 -2.77 13.24
C VAL A 49 4.95 -2.89 11.75
N MET A 50 4.18 -3.90 11.35
CA MET A 50 3.80 -4.16 9.96
C MET A 50 2.96 -3.02 9.38
N ILE A 51 1.97 -2.53 10.13
CA ILE A 51 1.11 -1.42 9.69
C ILE A 51 1.95 -0.14 9.50
N ALA A 52 2.80 0.19 10.48
CA ALA A 52 3.69 1.34 10.39
C ALA A 52 4.67 1.23 9.21
N ALA A 53 5.27 0.06 9.02
CA ALA A 53 6.21 -0.21 7.94
C ALA A 53 5.57 -0.12 6.55
N TRP A 54 4.38 -0.73 6.37
CA TRP A 54 3.71 -0.84 5.07
C TRP A 54 3.16 0.51 4.58
N PHE A 55 2.49 1.26 5.45
CA PHE A 55 1.75 2.46 5.04
C PHE A 55 2.53 3.77 5.19
N ILE A 56 3.49 3.84 6.11
CA ILE A 56 4.26 5.06 6.38
C ILE A 56 5.68 4.93 5.84
N GLY A 57 6.32 3.80 6.11
CA GLY A 57 7.62 3.43 5.54
C GLY A 57 8.55 2.71 6.52
N PRO A 58 9.68 2.20 6.02
CA PRO A 58 10.59 1.32 6.78
C PRO A 58 11.20 1.99 8.01
N ARG A 59 11.47 3.30 7.96
CA ARG A 59 12.04 4.05 9.11
C ARG A 59 11.09 4.10 10.30
N VAL A 60 9.79 4.31 10.02
CA VAL A 60 8.75 4.35 11.05
C VAL A 60 8.46 2.94 11.55
N GLY A 61 8.46 1.94 10.66
CA GLY A 61 8.43 0.53 11.04
C GLY A 61 9.56 0.14 11.99
N LEU A 62 10.80 0.56 11.72
CA LEU A 62 11.95 0.28 12.59
C LEU A 62 11.83 0.98 13.94
N ALA A 63 11.39 2.23 13.97
CA ALA A 63 11.12 2.94 15.23
C ALA A 63 10.04 2.22 16.05
N MET A 64 8.99 1.73 15.37
CA MET A 64 7.94 0.94 16.01
C MET A 64 8.45 -0.40 16.54
N ALA A 65 9.35 -1.06 15.80
CA ALA A 65 10.01 -2.29 16.24
C ALA A 65 10.79 -2.06 17.54
N CYS A 66 11.55 -0.96 17.65
CA CYS A 66 12.20 -0.57 18.90
C CYS A 66 11.19 -0.40 20.05
N LEU A 67 10.11 0.36 19.83
CA LEU A 67 9.09 0.61 20.85
C LEU A 67 8.40 -0.68 21.33
N CYS A 68 8.08 -1.58 20.40
CA CYS A 68 7.52 -2.89 20.70
C CYS A 68 8.49 -3.75 21.51
N THR A 69 9.78 -3.78 21.14
CA THR A 69 10.79 -4.53 21.89
C THR A 69 10.98 -3.98 23.30
N LEU A 70 11.00 -2.66 23.48
CA LEU A 70 11.12 -2.02 24.79
C LEU A 70 9.90 -2.30 25.67
N ALA A 71 8.70 -2.24 25.12
CA ALA A 71 7.47 -2.56 25.83
C ALA A 71 7.46 -4.03 26.32
N TRP A 72 7.84 -4.96 25.43
CA TRP A 72 7.99 -6.36 25.79
C TRP A 72 9.06 -6.56 26.88
N PHE A 73 10.25 -5.95 26.73
CA PHE A 73 11.34 -6.06 27.71
C PHE A 73 10.92 -5.54 29.09
N HIS A 74 10.17 -4.44 29.14
CA HIS A 74 9.63 -3.91 30.39
C HIS A 74 8.61 -4.87 31.02
N ALA A 75 7.65 -5.37 30.24
CA ALA A 75 6.64 -6.30 30.76
C ALA A 75 7.27 -7.60 31.28
N ASP A 76 8.24 -8.13 30.55
CA ASP A 76 8.91 -9.39 30.84
C ASP A 76 9.90 -9.27 32.02
N GLY A 77 10.66 -8.18 32.10
CA GLY A 77 11.56 -7.91 33.22
C GLY A 77 10.86 -7.66 34.56
N VAL A 78 9.60 -7.22 34.54
CA VAL A 78 8.77 -7.08 35.76
C VAL A 78 8.10 -8.40 36.15
N ALA A 79 7.86 -9.29 35.19
CA ALA A 79 7.12 -10.52 35.41
C ALA A 79 7.98 -11.73 35.76
N LYS A 80 9.26 -11.75 35.33
CA LYS A 80 10.12 -12.94 35.41
C LYS A 80 11.44 -12.68 36.11
N ASP A 81 11.73 -13.52 37.11
CA ASP A 81 13.07 -13.65 37.66
C ASP A 81 13.91 -14.53 36.75
N TYR A 82 14.83 -13.90 36.02
CA TYR A 82 15.75 -14.61 35.14
C TYR A 82 16.92 -15.19 35.92
N PRO A 83 17.20 -16.50 35.81
CA PRO A 83 18.34 -17.12 36.49
C PRO A 83 19.69 -16.61 35.97
N LEU A 84 19.72 -16.09 34.75
CA LEU A 84 20.91 -15.51 34.14
C LEU A 84 20.60 -14.10 33.65
N ALA A 85 21.35 -13.12 34.16
CA ALA A 85 21.15 -11.69 33.87
C ALA A 85 21.24 -11.34 32.37
N PHE A 86 21.88 -12.18 31.55
CA PHE A 86 22.01 -11.96 30.09
C PHE A 86 20.75 -12.31 29.28
N LEU A 87 19.91 -13.24 29.77
CA LEU A 87 18.74 -13.76 29.02
C LEU A 87 17.76 -12.68 28.52
N PRO A 88 17.32 -11.69 29.32
CA PRO A 88 16.36 -10.69 28.85
C PRO A 88 16.96 -9.79 27.76
N TYR A 89 18.26 -9.48 27.83
CA TYR A 89 18.96 -8.70 26.79
C TYR A 89 19.09 -9.48 25.49
N TRP A 90 19.44 -10.77 25.57
CA TRP A 90 19.47 -11.66 24.41
C TRP A 90 18.10 -11.76 23.74
N ASN A 91 17.07 -11.96 24.54
CA ASN A 91 15.68 -12.02 24.10
C ASN A 91 15.21 -10.72 23.43
N ALA A 92 15.59 -9.57 23.96
CA ALA A 92 15.31 -8.27 23.34
C ALA A 92 16.05 -8.11 22.00
N ALA A 93 17.34 -8.49 21.95
CA ALA A 93 18.14 -8.40 20.73
C ALA A 93 17.59 -9.28 19.60
N VAL A 94 17.24 -10.54 19.91
CA VAL A 94 16.66 -11.47 18.93
C VAL A 94 15.30 -10.96 18.43
N ARG A 95 14.44 -10.45 19.32
CA ARG A 95 13.13 -9.91 18.92
C ARG A 95 13.26 -8.66 18.06
N PHE A 96 14.13 -7.72 18.45
CA PHE A 96 14.40 -6.54 17.64
C PHE A 96 14.92 -6.93 16.26
N GLY A 97 15.89 -7.85 16.20
CA GLY A 97 16.42 -8.38 14.94
C GLY A 97 15.33 -8.99 14.06
N PHE A 98 14.45 -9.81 14.64
CA PHE A 98 13.31 -10.39 13.94
C PHE A 98 12.36 -9.31 13.38
N PHE A 99 11.97 -8.32 14.19
CA PHE A 99 11.11 -7.23 13.74
C PHE A 99 11.76 -6.36 12.66
N ALA A 100 13.07 -6.12 12.76
CA ALA A 100 13.84 -5.38 11.75
C ALA A 100 13.93 -6.14 10.42
N ILE A 101 14.14 -7.46 10.47
CA ILE A 101 14.12 -8.33 9.28
C ILE A 101 12.75 -8.29 8.63
N VAL A 102 11.68 -8.46 9.41
CA VAL A 102 10.30 -8.41 8.90
C VAL A 102 10.03 -7.04 8.25
N THR A 103 10.39 -5.94 8.92
CA THR A 103 10.25 -4.57 8.39
C THR A 103 10.98 -4.40 7.06
N SER A 104 12.21 -4.91 6.96
CA SER A 104 13.03 -4.81 5.74
C SER A 104 12.42 -5.62 4.61
N LEU A 105 11.95 -6.83 4.90
CA LEU A 105 11.29 -7.70 3.93
C LEU A 105 9.97 -7.09 3.42
N LEU A 106 9.16 -6.51 4.31
CA LEU A 106 7.95 -5.75 3.92
C LEU A 106 8.28 -4.55 3.04
N ALA A 107 9.37 -3.83 3.33
CA ALA A 107 9.80 -2.71 2.50
C ALA A 107 10.19 -3.16 1.10
N THR A 108 10.98 -4.23 0.98
CA THR A 108 11.36 -4.80 -0.32
C THR A 108 10.15 -5.33 -1.10
N LEU A 109 9.20 -5.99 -0.42
CA LEU A 109 7.96 -6.46 -1.03
C LEU A 109 7.12 -5.30 -1.55
N ASN A 110 6.96 -4.24 -0.75
CA ASN A 110 6.19 -3.07 -1.16
C ASN A 110 6.86 -2.38 -2.36
N GLU A 111 8.18 -2.21 -2.36
CA GLU A 111 8.90 -1.66 -3.52
C GLU A 111 8.74 -2.51 -4.78
N ALA A 112 8.84 -3.84 -4.67
CA ALA A 112 8.64 -4.74 -5.79
C ALA A 112 7.20 -4.65 -6.33
N TYR A 113 6.21 -4.59 -5.43
CA TYR A 113 4.81 -4.43 -5.80
C TYR A 113 4.55 -3.11 -6.53
N GLN A 114 5.12 -2.00 -6.03
CA GLN A 114 5.00 -0.69 -6.69
C GLN A 114 5.69 -0.69 -8.06
N ARG A 115 6.85 -1.35 -8.21
CA ARG A 115 7.52 -1.50 -9.51
C ARG A 115 6.67 -2.31 -10.48
N GLU A 116 6.06 -3.40 -10.03
CA GLU A 116 5.16 -4.20 -10.87
C GLU A 116 3.96 -3.36 -11.33
N GLN A 117 3.34 -2.60 -10.42
CA GLN A 117 2.28 -1.66 -10.77
C GLN A 117 2.73 -0.59 -11.77
N GLN A 118 3.95 -0.07 -11.64
CA GLN A 118 4.51 0.89 -12.59
C GLN A 118 4.81 0.31 -13.98
N LEU A 119 5.06 -1.01 -14.06
CA LEU A 119 5.25 -1.76 -15.30
C LEU A 119 3.92 -2.22 -15.91
N ALA A 120 2.82 -2.19 -15.15
CA ALA A 120 1.51 -2.44 -15.70
C ALA A 120 1.22 -1.41 -16.81
N ARG A 121 0.82 -1.88 -17.98
CA ARG A 121 0.45 -1.02 -19.12
C ARG A 121 -1.00 -0.54 -19.05
N LEU A 122 -1.80 -1.18 -18.22
CA LEU A 122 -3.24 -0.93 -18.08
C LEU A 122 -3.52 -0.25 -16.75
N ASP A 123 -4.50 0.65 -16.76
CA ASP A 123 -5.10 1.21 -15.57
C ASP A 123 -5.91 0.14 -14.83
N GLY A 124 -5.69 0.02 -13.52
CA GLY A 124 -6.24 -1.08 -12.73
C GLY A 124 -7.76 -1.01 -12.54
N LEU A 125 -8.35 0.19 -12.61
CA LEU A 125 -9.79 0.38 -12.46
C LEU A 125 -10.52 0.18 -13.79
N THR A 126 -10.04 0.83 -14.84
CA THR A 126 -10.73 0.98 -16.12
C THR A 126 -10.28 -0.04 -17.17
N GLY A 127 -9.10 -0.63 -17.01
CA GLY A 127 -8.53 -1.61 -17.95
C GLY A 127 -8.13 -1.04 -19.31
N ILE A 128 -8.13 0.29 -19.48
CA ILE A 128 -7.54 0.98 -20.64
C ILE A 128 -6.05 1.23 -20.40
N ASN A 129 -5.32 1.67 -21.42
CA ASN A 129 -3.92 2.03 -21.28
C ASN A 129 -3.76 3.09 -20.18
N ASN A 130 -2.84 2.86 -19.25
CA ASN A 130 -2.52 3.87 -18.27
C ASN A 130 -1.79 5.04 -18.93
N TYR A 131 -1.66 6.14 -18.19
CA TYR A 131 -1.03 7.36 -18.69
C TYR A 131 0.38 7.12 -19.25
N ARG A 132 1.19 6.30 -18.58
CA ARG A 132 2.56 6.00 -19.02
C ARG A 132 2.57 5.29 -20.37
N PHE A 133 1.80 4.22 -20.51
CA PHE A 133 1.74 3.47 -21.76
C PHE A 133 1.08 4.28 -22.88
N PHE A 134 0.11 5.15 -22.56
CA PHE A 134 -0.42 6.13 -23.50
C PHE A 134 0.67 7.07 -24.05
N LEU A 135 1.53 7.63 -23.20
CA LEU A 135 2.64 8.48 -23.65
C LEU A 135 3.65 7.71 -24.52
N GLU A 136 3.98 6.47 -24.16
CA GLU A 136 4.84 5.61 -24.97
C GLU A 136 4.24 5.38 -26.37
N LEU A 137 2.93 5.12 -26.44
CA LEU A 137 2.21 4.95 -27.70
C LEU A 137 2.13 6.25 -28.51
N LEU A 138 1.82 7.37 -27.86
CA LEU A 138 1.73 8.69 -28.49
C LEU A 138 3.07 9.10 -29.10
N GLN A 139 4.18 8.88 -28.40
CA GLN A 139 5.51 9.18 -28.92
C GLN A 139 5.81 8.35 -30.17
N ALA A 140 5.51 7.06 -30.16
CA ALA A 140 5.69 6.19 -31.31
C ALA A 140 4.83 6.63 -32.51
N GLU A 141 3.59 7.05 -32.28
CA GLU A 141 2.69 7.56 -33.33
C GLU A 141 3.10 8.94 -33.85
N LEU A 142 3.64 9.82 -33.00
CA LEU A 142 4.22 11.09 -33.45
C LEU A 142 5.41 10.87 -34.38
N ASP A 143 6.29 9.92 -34.05
CA ASP A 143 7.45 9.59 -34.89
C ASP A 143 7.01 8.96 -36.23
N ARG A 144 5.94 8.17 -36.24
CA ARG A 144 5.31 7.63 -37.46
C ARG A 144 4.66 8.72 -38.31
N ALA A 145 3.87 9.59 -37.71
CA ALA A 145 3.21 10.71 -38.38
C ALA A 145 4.24 11.65 -39.03
N ARG A 146 5.36 11.93 -38.34
CA ARG A 146 6.48 12.69 -38.90
C ARG A 146 7.15 11.97 -40.07
N ARG A 147 7.35 10.66 -39.97
CA ARG A 147 8.00 9.86 -41.03
C ARG A 147 7.15 9.75 -42.29
N TYR A 148 5.86 9.48 -42.14
CA TYR A 148 4.94 9.21 -43.23
C TYR A 148 4.08 10.41 -43.63
N GLN A 149 4.26 11.56 -42.97
CA GLN A 149 3.59 12.83 -43.27
C GLN A 149 2.06 12.73 -43.29
N TYR A 150 1.47 12.01 -42.32
CA TYR A 150 0.01 11.98 -42.13
C TYR A 150 -0.42 12.83 -40.93
N PRO A 151 -1.63 13.43 -40.97
CA PRO A 151 -2.16 14.20 -39.85
C PRO A 151 -2.49 13.29 -38.66
N LEU A 152 -2.02 13.66 -37.47
CA LEU A 152 -2.34 13.01 -36.20
C LEU A 152 -3.30 13.89 -35.39
N THR A 153 -4.40 13.32 -34.91
CA THR A 153 -5.37 14.01 -34.04
C THR A 153 -5.33 13.41 -32.64
N LEU A 154 -5.23 14.25 -31.62
CA LEU A 154 -5.37 13.87 -30.22
C LEU A 154 -6.68 14.43 -29.66
N ALA A 155 -7.49 13.57 -29.04
CA ALA A 155 -8.70 13.96 -28.33
C ALA A 155 -8.48 13.83 -26.83
N TYR A 156 -8.89 14.85 -26.07
CA TYR A 156 -8.91 14.84 -24.61
C TYR A 156 -10.36 14.82 -24.14
N LEU A 157 -10.69 13.93 -23.22
CA LEU A 157 -12.03 13.77 -22.68
C LEU A 157 -11.99 13.97 -21.17
N ASP A 158 -12.93 14.75 -20.64
CA ASP A 158 -13.13 14.95 -19.21
C ASP A 158 -14.59 14.64 -18.85
N LEU A 159 -14.83 14.22 -17.60
CA LEU A 159 -16.17 13.91 -17.11
C LEU A 159 -16.71 15.07 -16.28
N ASP A 160 -17.58 15.86 -16.89
CA ASP A 160 -18.26 16.96 -16.23
C ASP A 160 -19.06 16.48 -15.01
N GLY A 161 -18.89 17.16 -13.88
CA GLY A 161 -19.66 16.88 -12.66
C GLY A 161 -19.31 15.57 -11.95
N PHE A 162 -18.21 14.89 -12.32
CA PHE A 162 -17.82 13.60 -11.73
C PHE A 162 -17.75 13.63 -10.19
N LYS A 163 -17.26 14.73 -9.61
CA LYS A 163 -17.21 14.90 -8.15
C LYS A 163 -18.60 14.83 -7.51
N GLY A 164 -19.62 15.43 -8.12
CA GLY A 164 -20.99 15.40 -7.60
C GLY A 164 -21.56 13.97 -7.54
N ILE A 165 -21.16 13.12 -8.49
CA ILE A 165 -21.55 11.70 -8.50
C ILE A 165 -20.90 10.97 -7.33
N ASN A 166 -19.60 11.20 -7.09
CA ASN A 166 -18.90 10.64 -5.93
C ASN A 166 -19.52 11.11 -4.61
N ASP A 167 -19.86 12.39 -4.51
CA ASP A 167 -20.39 12.98 -3.28
C ASP A 167 -21.82 12.49 -2.98
N GLN A 168 -22.65 12.26 -4.02
CA GLN A 168 -24.04 11.84 -3.87
C GLN A 168 -24.22 10.32 -3.77
N TRP A 169 -23.43 9.54 -4.51
CA TRP A 169 -23.63 8.09 -4.67
C TRP A 169 -22.43 7.26 -4.16
N GLY A 170 -21.39 7.93 -3.66
CA GLY A 170 -20.17 7.31 -3.15
C GLY A 170 -19.17 6.98 -4.26
N HIS A 171 -17.92 6.77 -3.86
CA HIS A 171 -16.81 6.49 -4.77
C HIS A 171 -17.03 5.23 -5.63
N SER A 172 -17.67 4.20 -5.09
CA SER A 172 -17.94 2.97 -5.85
C SER A 172 -18.83 3.21 -7.07
N ALA A 173 -19.76 4.17 -7.01
CA ALA A 173 -20.59 4.54 -8.14
C ALA A 173 -19.80 5.33 -9.19
N GLY A 174 -18.91 6.22 -8.76
CA GLY A 174 -17.98 6.89 -9.66
C GLY A 174 -17.03 5.92 -10.37
N ASP A 175 -16.53 4.91 -9.65
CA ASP A 175 -15.67 3.87 -10.22
C ASP A 175 -16.39 3.08 -11.33
N GLN A 176 -17.66 2.72 -11.12
CA GLN A 176 -18.48 2.06 -12.14
C GLN A 176 -18.71 2.95 -13.37
N LEU A 177 -18.94 4.26 -13.17
CA LEU A 177 -19.08 5.21 -14.27
C LEU A 177 -17.78 5.31 -15.09
N LEU A 178 -16.62 5.42 -14.43
CA LEU A 178 -15.32 5.43 -15.09
C LEU A 178 -15.09 4.16 -15.92
N GLN A 179 -15.42 3.00 -15.37
CA GLN A 179 -15.35 1.73 -16.09
C GLN A 179 -16.23 1.72 -17.34
N ALA A 180 -17.49 2.17 -17.23
CA ALA A 180 -18.41 2.22 -18.34
C ALA A 180 -17.91 3.16 -19.46
N VAL A 181 -17.46 4.36 -19.10
CA VAL A 181 -16.90 5.33 -20.06
C VAL A 181 -15.67 4.75 -20.76
N ALA A 182 -14.75 4.15 -20.00
CA ALA A 182 -13.55 3.56 -20.56
C ALA A 182 -13.84 2.42 -21.54
N GLN A 183 -14.82 1.55 -21.21
CA GLN A 183 -15.28 0.48 -22.11
C GLN A 183 -15.87 1.05 -23.41
N ILE A 184 -16.70 2.10 -23.32
CA ILE A 184 -17.29 2.74 -24.50
C ILE A 184 -16.20 3.35 -25.39
N SER A 185 -15.24 4.07 -24.79
CA SER A 185 -14.11 4.67 -25.51
C SER A 185 -13.26 3.61 -26.22
N ARG A 186 -12.92 2.52 -25.53
CA ARG A 186 -12.16 1.41 -26.10
C ARG A 186 -12.88 0.76 -27.29
N HIS A 187 -14.17 0.45 -27.12
CA HIS A 187 -14.97 -0.15 -28.19
C HIS A 187 -15.11 0.74 -29.43
N ARG A 188 -15.19 2.06 -29.26
CA ARG A 188 -15.26 3.00 -30.38
C ARG A 188 -13.92 3.15 -31.09
N CYS A 189 -12.82 3.31 -30.35
CA CYS A 189 -11.49 3.48 -30.93
C CYS A 189 -10.97 2.22 -31.64
N ASP A 190 -11.18 1.01 -31.10
CA ASP A 190 -10.72 -0.23 -31.74
C ASP A 190 -11.38 -0.49 -33.12
N ARG A 191 -12.58 0.04 -33.34
CA ARG A 191 -13.28 -0.05 -34.64
C ARG A 191 -12.73 0.95 -35.66
N THR A 192 -12.19 2.09 -35.23
CA THR A 192 -11.70 3.14 -36.12
C THR A 192 -10.28 2.85 -36.62
N THR A 193 -9.42 2.24 -35.78
CA THR A 193 -8.01 1.96 -36.13
C THR A 193 -7.85 0.89 -37.22
N ARG A 194 -8.90 0.11 -37.54
CA ARG A 194 -8.89 -0.90 -38.62
C ARG A 194 -9.37 -0.39 -39.99
N SER A 195 -9.76 0.88 -40.12
CA SER A 195 -10.37 1.41 -41.35
C SER A 195 -9.38 2.12 -42.30
N VAL A 196 -8.08 1.89 -42.18
CA VAL A 196 -7.09 2.45 -43.12
C VAL A 196 -6.16 1.34 -43.56
N ALA A 197 -6.65 0.50 -44.48
CA ALA A 197 -5.87 -0.34 -45.37
C ALA A 197 -6.57 -0.35 -46.73
#